data_AF-A0A3S8RUC9-F1
#
_entry.id   AF-A0A3S8RUC9-F1
#
_cell.length_a   1.000
_cell.length_b   1.000
_cell.length_c   1.000
_cell.angle_alpha   90.00
_cell.angle_beta   90.00
_cell.angle_gamma   90.00
#
_symmetry.space_group_name_H-M   'P 1'
#
loop_
_entity.id
_entity.type
_entity.pdbx_description
1 polymer ?
#
loop_
_entity_poly.entity_id
_entity_poly.type
_entity_poly.pdbx_seq_one_letter_code
_entity_poly.pdbx_strand_id
1 'polypeptide(L)'
;MEAMFWSCLLGGAVFALLSVIIGDIVGSWLDGIFDILALDFLKPIIMASAVTTFGGAGVLLVRYTALGSAAVILISILIALFMSVVIYFAYVKPMENSENSTGFSATELPGKLGEVTIPIPASGFGEIMVNFVAGNTLHIASSWDNTEIPVGTLVVIIDSKEGVVQVSRLYENDQEKEMV
;
A
#
# COMPACT_ATOMS: atom_id res chain seq x y z
N MET A 1 -5.74 38.18 -12.02
CA MET A 1 -5.18 37.28 -10.97
C MET A 1 -6.23 36.30 -10.46
N GLU A 2 -7.45 36.76 -10.11
CA GLU A 2 -8.52 35.85 -9.65
C GLU A 2 -8.85 34.73 -10.65
N ALA A 3 -8.98 35.04 -11.94
CA ALA A 3 -9.28 34.03 -12.96
C ALA A 3 -8.23 32.89 -13.01
N MET A 4 -6.95 33.22 -12.78
CA MET A 4 -5.87 32.23 -12.72
C MET A 4 -6.07 31.29 -11.53
N PHE A 5 -6.34 31.83 -10.34
CA PHE A 5 -6.57 31.01 -9.15
C PHE A 5 -7.85 30.16 -9.25
N TRP A 6 -8.93 30.71 -9.80
CA TRP A 6 -10.14 29.96 -10.08
C TRP A 6 -9.91 28.84 -11.12
N SER A 7 -9.12 29.10 -12.17
CA SER A 7 -8.77 28.05 -13.13
C SER A 7 -7.90 26.95 -12.52
N CYS A 8 -6.97 27.29 -11.62
CA CYS A 8 -6.20 26.29 -10.89
C CYS A 8 -7.08 25.50 -9.92
N LEU A 9 -7.98 26.16 -9.19
CA LEU A 9 -8.89 25.49 -8.25
C LEU A 9 -9.82 24.52 -8.98
N LEU A 10 -10.51 25.00 -10.02
CA LEU A 10 -11.45 24.19 -10.78
C LEU A 10 -10.73 23.11 -11.60
N GLY A 11 -9.62 23.47 -12.24
CA GLY A 11 -8.80 22.54 -13.01
C GLY A 11 -8.20 21.44 -12.14
N GLY A 12 -7.69 21.78 -10.95
CA GLY A 12 -7.19 20.79 -9.98
C GLY A 12 -8.29 19.88 -9.45
N ALA A 13 -9.47 20.42 -9.16
CA ALA A 13 -10.62 19.62 -8.70
C ALA A 13 -11.13 18.67 -9.80
N VAL A 14 -11.25 19.16 -11.04
CA VAL A 14 -11.64 18.32 -12.19
C VAL A 14 -10.58 17.25 -12.45
N PHE A 15 -9.30 17.62 -12.41
CA PHE A 15 -8.21 16.66 -12.55
C PHE A 15 -8.26 15.59 -11.46
N ALA A 16 -8.48 15.96 -10.19
CA ALA A 16 -8.66 15.00 -9.11
C ALA A 16 -9.83 14.03 -9.38
N LEU A 17 -10.98 14.53 -9.82
CA LEU A 17 -12.14 13.70 -10.15
C LEU A 17 -11.85 12.75 -11.32
N LEU A 18 -11.20 13.24 -12.37
CA LEU A 18 -10.80 12.41 -13.51
C LEU A 18 -9.77 11.35 -13.10
N SER A 19 -8.79 11.71 -12.26
CA SER A 19 -7.82 10.77 -11.73
C SER A 19 -8.46 9.67 -10.88
N VAL A 20 -9.54 9.97 -10.15
CA VAL A 20 -10.29 8.95 -9.40
C VAL A 20 -11.05 8.01 -10.34
N ILE A 21 -11.74 8.55 -11.35
CA ILE A 21 -12.55 7.74 -12.28
C ILE A 21 -11.67 6.87 -13.20
N ILE A 22 -10.53 7.42 -13.63
CA ILE A 22 -9.63 6.78 -14.58
C ILE A 22 -8.44 6.14 -13.84
N GLY A 23 -8.44 6.15 -12.50
CA GLY A 23 -7.32 5.73 -11.66
C GLY A 23 -6.79 4.34 -12.00
N ASP A 24 -7.66 3.38 -12.29
CA ASP A 24 -7.24 2.02 -12.61
C ASP A 24 -6.54 1.90 -13.99
N ILE A 25 -6.97 2.71 -14.96
CA ILE A 25 -6.45 2.69 -16.35
C ILE A 25 -5.24 3.61 -16.50
N VAL A 26 -5.20 4.73 -15.79
CA VAL A 26 -4.12 5.72 -15.88
C VAL A 26 -3.04 5.46 -14.82
N GLY A 27 -3.41 4.97 -13.64
CA GLY A 27 -2.49 4.62 -12.56
C GLY A 27 -1.50 3.55 -13.00
N SER A 28 -1.97 2.46 -13.60
CA SER A 28 -1.10 1.38 -14.08
C SER A 28 -0.10 1.80 -15.17
N TRP A 29 -0.41 2.81 -15.99
CA TRP A 29 0.52 3.34 -17.01
C TRP A 29 1.45 4.43 -16.46
N LEU A 30 0.97 5.25 -15.53
CA LEU A 30 1.73 6.33 -14.92
C LEU A 30 2.66 5.84 -13.81
N ASP A 31 2.21 4.90 -12.96
CA ASP A 31 3.01 4.33 -11.88
C ASP A 31 4.29 3.71 -12.46
N GLY A 32 4.22 2.99 -13.59
CA GLY A 32 5.40 2.44 -14.26
C GLY A 32 6.39 3.49 -14.78
N ILE A 33 5.96 4.69 -15.14
CA ILE A 33 6.84 5.80 -15.59
C ILE A 33 7.42 6.57 -14.39
N PHE A 34 6.60 6.79 -13.35
CA PHE A 34 7.01 7.55 -12.18
C PHE A 34 7.90 6.75 -11.22
N ASP A 35 7.74 5.43 -11.15
CA ASP A 35 8.58 4.54 -10.34
C ASP A 35 10.03 4.48 -10.88
N ILE A 36 10.20 4.53 -12.21
CA ILE A 36 11.53 4.64 -12.86
C ILE A 36 12.23 5.97 -12.51
N LEU A 37 11.46 7.03 -12.27
CA LEU A 37 12.01 8.35 -11.92
C LEU A 37 12.15 8.56 -10.41
N ALA A 38 11.69 7.62 -9.56
CA ALA A 38 11.74 7.70 -8.09
C ALA A 38 11.19 9.02 -7.51
N LEU A 39 10.21 9.64 -8.18
CA LEU A 39 9.63 10.91 -7.73
C LEU A 39 8.29 10.66 -7.05
N ASP A 40 8.32 10.18 -5.81
CA ASP A 40 7.12 9.98 -4.95
C ASP A 40 6.21 11.23 -4.86
N PHE A 41 6.79 12.41 -5.07
CA PHE A 41 6.09 13.69 -5.05
C PHE A 41 5.28 13.99 -6.33
N LEU A 42 5.43 13.19 -7.40
CA LEU A 42 4.63 13.27 -8.64
C LEU A 42 3.44 12.31 -8.66
N LYS A 43 3.06 11.70 -7.54
CA LYS A 43 1.81 10.94 -7.49
C LYS A 43 0.65 11.86 -7.91
N PRO A 44 -0.25 11.43 -8.82
CA PRO A 44 -1.32 12.28 -9.36
C PRO A 44 -2.16 12.95 -8.26
N ILE A 45 -2.39 12.24 -7.15
CA ILE A 45 -3.10 12.75 -5.98
C ILE A 45 -2.39 13.96 -5.32
N ILE A 46 -1.06 13.92 -5.22
CA ILE A 46 -0.25 15.01 -4.65
C ILE A 46 -0.27 16.21 -5.58
N MET A 47 -0.08 16.00 -6.89
CA MET A 47 -0.16 17.08 -7.89
C MET A 47 -1.55 17.74 -7.91
N ALA A 48 -2.62 16.94 -7.93
CA ALA A 48 -3.99 17.43 -7.89
C ALA A 48 -4.26 18.28 -6.64
N SER A 49 -3.78 17.81 -5.47
CA SER A 49 -3.92 18.53 -4.21
C SER A 49 -3.14 19.84 -4.18
N ALA A 50 -1.93 19.87 -4.76
CA ALA A 50 -1.08 21.06 -4.83
C ALA A 50 -1.75 22.16 -5.67
N VAL A 51 -2.22 21.80 -6.88
CA VAL A 51 -2.86 22.73 -7.82
C VAL A 51 -4.17 23.26 -7.25
N THR A 52 -4.99 22.37 -6.66
CA THR A 52 -6.26 22.74 -6.01
C THR A 52 -6.02 23.67 -4.82
N THR A 53 -5.05 23.36 -3.97
CA THR A 53 -4.72 24.18 -2.78
C THR A 53 -4.13 25.52 -3.18
N PHE A 54 -3.25 25.56 -4.18
CA PHE A 54 -2.72 26.82 -4.71
C PHE A 54 -3.85 27.72 -5.21
N GLY A 55 -4.79 27.17 -5.98
CA GLY A 55 -5.97 27.87 -6.45
C GLY A 55 -6.86 28.36 -5.30
N GLY A 56 -7.20 27.48 -4.36
CA GLY A 56 -8.08 27.81 -3.23
C GLY A 56 -7.48 28.85 -2.29
N ALA A 57 -6.23 28.67 -1.88
CA ALA A 57 -5.49 29.63 -1.06
C ALA A 57 -5.39 30.98 -1.79
N GLY A 58 -5.06 30.97 -3.08
CA GLY A 58 -4.99 32.19 -3.89
C GLY A 58 -6.32 32.93 -3.99
N VAL A 59 -7.44 32.25 -4.21
CA VAL A 59 -8.77 32.89 -4.21
C VAL A 59 -9.06 33.56 -2.85
N LEU A 60 -8.76 32.87 -1.75
CA LEU A 60 -8.97 33.41 -0.40
C LEU A 60 -8.07 34.63 -0.13
N LEU A 61 -6.78 34.53 -0.44
CA LEU A 61 -5.82 35.63 -0.25
C LEU A 61 -6.20 36.86 -1.08
N VAL A 62 -6.60 36.70 -2.35
CA VAL A 62 -7.02 37.84 -3.18
C VAL A 62 -8.27 38.52 -2.63
N ARG A 63 -9.23 37.76 -2.08
CA ARG A 63 -10.53 38.30 -1.63
C ARG A 63 -10.51 38.89 -0.22
N TYR A 64 -9.71 38.32 0.67
CA TYR A 64 -9.76 38.66 2.09
C TYR A 64 -8.52 39.41 2.59
N THR A 65 -7.51 39.63 1.75
CA THR A 65 -6.31 40.38 2.13
C THR A 65 -6.03 41.51 1.15
N ALA A 66 -5.44 42.60 1.65
CA ALA A 66 -4.97 43.72 0.81
C ALA A 66 -3.51 43.51 0.34
N LEU A 67 -3.06 42.26 0.24
CA LEU A 67 -1.69 41.94 -0.15
C LEU A 67 -1.45 42.21 -1.63
N GLY A 68 -0.22 42.60 -1.97
CA GLY A 68 0.18 42.76 -3.36
C GLY A 68 0.21 41.43 -4.11
N SER A 69 -0.01 41.50 -5.42
CA SER A 69 0.02 40.39 -6.39
C SER A 69 1.13 39.37 -6.17
N ALA A 70 2.37 39.84 -5.98
CA ALA A 70 3.54 38.97 -5.79
C ALA A 70 3.50 38.22 -4.44
N ALA A 71 3.06 38.90 -3.38
CA ALA A 71 2.95 38.30 -2.04
C ALA A 71 1.87 37.23 -2.02
N VAL A 72 0.73 37.47 -2.68
CA VAL A 72 -0.35 36.47 -2.78
C VAL A 72 0.15 35.20 -3.48
N ILE A 73 0.81 35.33 -4.63
CA ILE A 73 1.34 34.16 -5.37
C ILE A 73 2.35 33.39 -4.51
N LEU A 74 3.29 34.09 -3.88
CA LEU A 74 4.32 33.46 -3.06
C LEU A 74 3.70 32.68 -1.88
N ILE A 75 2.78 33.31 -1.15
CA ILE A 75 2.12 32.70 0.01
C ILE A 75 1.26 31.51 -0.44
N SER A 76 0.52 31.63 -1.55
CA SER A 76 -0.25 30.52 -2.11
C SER A 76 0.62 29.32 -2.50
N ILE A 77 1.81 29.54 -3.06
CA ILE A 77 2.77 28.46 -3.36
C ILE A 77 3.24 27.78 -2.07
N LEU A 78 3.60 28.58 -1.05
CA LEU A 78 4.05 28.03 0.23
C LEU A 78 2.95 27.20 0.92
N ILE A 79 1.71 27.68 0.89
CA ILE A 79 0.56 26.94 1.44
C ILE A 79 0.33 25.64 0.64
N ALA A 80 0.41 25.70 -0.69
CA ALA A 80 0.26 24.52 -1.53
C ALA A 80 1.32 23.46 -1.24
N LEU A 81 2.60 23.85 -1.18
CA LEU A 81 3.71 22.95 -0.85
C LEU A 81 3.54 22.34 0.55
N PHE A 82 3.21 23.17 1.54
CA PHE A 82 2.97 22.70 2.90
C PHE A 82 1.82 21.68 2.95
N MET A 83 0.69 21.97 2.30
CA MET A 83 -0.44 21.04 2.24
C MET A 83 -0.11 19.76 1.50
N SER A 84 0.68 19.80 0.43
CA SER A 84 1.13 18.60 -0.26
C SER A 84 1.96 17.69 0.65
N VAL A 85 2.85 18.26 1.47
CA VAL A 85 3.63 17.49 2.46
C VAL A 85 2.70 16.88 3.51
N VAL A 86 1.75 17.66 4.04
CA VAL A 86 0.76 17.16 5.02
C VAL A 86 -0.05 16.02 4.43
N ILE A 87 -0.57 16.15 3.21
CA ILE A 87 -1.38 15.12 2.55
C ILE A 87 -0.54 13.86 2.29
N TYR A 88 0.72 14.00 1.89
CA TYR A 88 1.60 12.85 1.69
C TYR A 88 1.78 12.05 2.98
N PHE A 89 2.13 12.72 4.09
CA PHE A 89 2.39 12.02 5.35
C PHE A 89 1.12 11.57 6.09
N ALA A 90 0.02 12.32 5.98
CA ALA A 90 -1.22 12.03 6.70
C ALA A 90 -2.14 11.07 5.94
N TYR A 91 -2.03 10.99 4.61
CA TYR A 91 -2.93 10.18 3.79
C TYR A 91 -2.20 9.17 2.89
N VAL A 92 -1.32 9.63 2.00
CA VAL A 92 -0.71 8.76 0.97
C VAL A 92 0.16 7.67 1.60
N LYS A 93 1.10 8.05 2.48
CA LYS A 93 2.02 7.11 3.12
C LYS A 93 1.31 6.09 4.03
N PRO A 94 0.35 6.47 4.89
CA PRO A 94 -0.44 5.51 5.65
C PRO A 94 -1.26 4.56 4.78
N MET A 95 -1.84 5.06 3.68
CA MET A 95 -2.63 4.26 2.75
C MET A 95 -1.77 3.18 2.08
N GLU A 96 -0.59 3.54 1.57
CA GLU A 96 0.36 2.59 0.96
C GLU A 96 0.82 1.51 1.94
N ASN A 97 1.06 1.89 3.20
CA ASN A 97 1.40 0.91 4.24
C ASN A 97 0.23 -0.02 4.58
N SER A 98 -1.02 0.39 4.36
CA SER A 98 -2.19 -0.43 4.64
C SER A 98 -2.32 -1.61 3.67
N GLU A 99 -1.81 -1.50 2.45
CA GLU A 99 -1.80 -2.60 1.48
C GLU A 99 -0.82 -3.72 1.88
N ASN A 100 0.20 -3.39 2.69
CA ASN A 100 1.15 -4.37 3.23
C ASN A 100 0.68 -4.98 4.58
N SER A 101 -0.48 -4.55 5.10
CA SER A 101 -1.02 -4.99 6.39
C SER A 101 -2.22 -5.90 6.19
N THR A 102 -2.01 -7.10 5.66
CA THR A 102 -2.97 -8.20 5.80
C THR A 102 -2.97 -8.73 7.24
N GLY A 103 -3.43 -7.92 8.20
CA GLY A 103 -3.75 -8.31 9.59
C GLY A 103 -2.60 -8.79 10.48
N PHE A 104 -1.46 -9.19 9.91
CA PHE A 104 -0.29 -9.73 10.59
C PHE A 104 0.94 -9.30 9.81
N SER A 105 1.99 -8.85 10.49
CA SER A 105 3.25 -8.64 9.79
C SER A 105 3.79 -9.99 9.34
N ALA A 106 4.31 -10.10 8.11
CA ALA A 106 5.06 -11.28 7.67
C ALA A 106 6.15 -11.69 8.67
N THR A 107 6.65 -10.74 9.47
CA THR A 107 7.61 -10.98 10.56
C THR A 107 7.03 -11.72 11.78
N GLU A 108 5.72 -11.80 11.95
CA GLU A 108 5.06 -12.52 13.06
C GLU A 108 4.66 -13.96 12.71
N LEU A 109 4.80 -14.34 11.44
CA LEU A 109 4.49 -15.67 10.93
C LEU A 109 5.52 -16.75 11.36
N PRO A 110 6.84 -16.48 11.38
CA PRO A 110 7.81 -17.46 11.86
C PRO A 110 7.50 -17.98 13.26
N GLY A 111 7.51 -19.30 13.42
CA GLY A 111 7.18 -20.01 14.65
C GLY A 111 5.68 -20.30 14.86
N LYS A 112 4.80 -19.88 13.96
CA LYS A 112 3.38 -20.27 13.99
C LYS A 112 3.18 -21.65 13.36
N LEU A 113 2.14 -22.33 13.84
CA LEU A 113 1.68 -23.61 13.30
C LEU A 113 0.57 -23.37 12.27
N GLY A 114 0.62 -24.13 11.18
CA GLY A 114 -0.42 -24.15 10.16
C GLY A 114 -0.77 -25.57 9.75
N GLU A 115 -1.89 -25.71 9.06
CA GLU A 115 -2.35 -26.96 8.47
C GLU A 115 -2.37 -26.83 6.95
N VAL A 116 -1.81 -27.79 6.23
CA VAL A 116 -1.76 -27.76 4.75
C VAL A 116 -3.16 -27.94 4.17
N THR A 117 -3.63 -26.96 3.39
CA THR A 117 -4.92 -27.02 2.67
C THR A 117 -4.75 -27.48 1.22
N ILE A 118 -3.64 -27.08 0.58
CA ILE A 118 -3.25 -27.48 -0.77
C ILE A 118 -1.86 -28.11 -0.70
N PRO A 119 -1.64 -29.32 -1.25
CA PRO A 119 -0.39 -30.05 -1.06
C PRO A 119 0.80 -29.23 -1.59
N ILE A 120 1.89 -29.25 -0.82
CA ILE A 120 3.10 -28.49 -1.13
C ILE A 120 4.09 -29.45 -1.77
N PRO A 121 4.42 -29.30 -3.07
CA PRO A 121 5.40 -30.15 -3.71
C PRO A 121 6.82 -29.85 -3.20
N ALA A 122 7.73 -30.81 -3.33
CA ALA A 122 9.16 -30.64 -3.01
C ALA A 122 9.81 -29.43 -3.70
N SER A 123 9.32 -29.10 -4.90
CA SER A 123 9.68 -27.88 -5.64
C SER A 123 8.41 -27.28 -6.23
N GLY A 124 8.00 -26.13 -5.71
CA GLY A 124 6.79 -25.42 -6.10
C GLY A 124 6.08 -24.81 -4.90
N PHE A 125 4.78 -24.57 -5.06
CA PHE A 125 3.96 -23.87 -4.08
C PHE A 125 2.70 -24.67 -3.77
N GLY A 126 2.27 -24.61 -2.52
CA GLY A 126 0.97 -25.04 -2.04
C GLY A 126 0.36 -23.97 -1.13
N GLU A 127 -0.52 -24.38 -0.23
CA GLU A 127 -1.23 -23.46 0.66
C GLU A 127 -1.38 -24.06 2.06
N ILE A 128 -1.28 -23.20 3.07
CA ILE A 128 -1.54 -23.54 4.45
C ILE A 128 -2.61 -22.62 5.03
N MET A 129 -3.34 -23.15 6.01
CA MET A 129 -4.20 -22.38 6.89
C MET A 129 -3.51 -22.17 8.24
N VAL A 130 -3.40 -20.92 8.67
CA VAL A 130 -2.91 -20.55 9.99
C VAL A 130 -4.10 -20.12 10.84
N ASN A 131 -4.31 -20.81 11.96
CA ASN A 131 -5.42 -20.53 12.87
C ASN A 131 -4.97 -19.49 13.91
N PHE A 132 -5.53 -18.29 13.86
CA PHE A 132 -5.34 -17.26 14.89
C PHE A 132 -6.61 -17.10 15.75
N VAL A 133 -6.46 -16.54 16.94
CA VAL A 133 -7.60 -16.22 17.84
C VAL A 133 -8.62 -15.31 17.16
N ALA A 134 -8.16 -14.45 16.24
CA ALA A 134 -9.01 -13.51 15.50
C ALA A 134 -9.60 -14.07 14.19
N GLY A 135 -9.25 -15.31 13.80
CA GLY A 135 -9.71 -15.93 12.56
C GLY A 135 -8.61 -16.73 11.86
N ASN A 136 -9.01 -17.46 10.82
CA ASN A 136 -8.10 -18.29 10.04
C ASN A 136 -7.63 -17.52 8.80
N THR A 137 -6.34 -17.59 8.49
CA THR A 137 -5.76 -16.97 7.28
C THR A 137 -5.10 -18.03 6.40
N LEU A 138 -5.22 -17.87 5.09
CA LEU A 138 -4.57 -18.73 4.10
C LEU A 138 -3.29 -18.06 3.61
N HIS A 139 -2.21 -18.84 3.49
CA HIS A 139 -0.91 -18.36 3.02
C HIS A 139 -0.34 -19.31 1.97
N ILE A 140 0.26 -18.75 0.91
CA ILE A 140 1.03 -19.50 -0.08
C ILE A 140 2.29 -20.02 0.60
N ALA A 141 2.53 -21.32 0.50
CA ALA A 141 3.62 -21.99 1.20
C ALA A 141 4.55 -22.73 0.25
N SER A 142 5.83 -22.80 0.60
CA SER A 142 6.84 -23.65 -0.04
C SER A 142 7.57 -24.50 1.00
N SER A 143 8.03 -25.68 0.59
CA SER A 143 8.79 -26.58 1.46
C SER A 143 10.21 -26.02 1.65
N TRP A 144 10.63 -25.87 2.90
CA TRP A 144 11.99 -25.47 3.26
C TRP A 144 13.01 -26.60 3.03
N ASP A 145 12.59 -27.83 3.30
CA ASP A 145 13.37 -29.07 3.26
C ASP A 145 13.34 -29.76 1.88
N ASN A 146 12.66 -29.16 0.89
CA ASN A 146 12.41 -29.74 -0.43
C ASN A 146 11.76 -31.14 -0.35
N THR A 147 10.83 -31.32 0.58
CA THR A 147 10.01 -32.52 0.69
C THR A 147 8.57 -32.21 0.28
N GLU A 148 7.90 -33.21 -0.27
CA GLU A 148 6.47 -33.09 -0.57
C GLU A 148 5.68 -33.13 0.75
N ILE A 149 4.75 -32.21 0.98
CA ILE A 149 3.92 -32.14 2.17
C ILE A 149 2.44 -32.29 1.78
N PRO A 150 1.78 -33.39 2.18
CA PRO A 150 0.39 -33.65 1.82
C PRO A 150 -0.60 -32.78 2.61
N VAL A 151 -1.83 -32.70 2.11
CA VAL A 151 -2.96 -32.01 2.75
C VAL A 151 -3.22 -32.58 4.15
N GLY A 152 -3.58 -31.71 5.10
CA GLY A 152 -3.88 -32.05 6.49
C GLY A 152 -2.63 -32.20 7.39
N THR A 153 -1.43 -32.00 6.82
CA THR A 153 -0.19 -32.05 7.59
C THR A 153 -0.05 -30.79 8.45
N LEU A 154 0.33 -30.97 9.72
CA LEU A 154 0.72 -29.86 10.59
C LEU A 154 2.15 -29.43 10.25
N VAL A 155 2.31 -28.14 9.96
CA VAL A 155 3.59 -27.54 9.59
C VAL A 155 3.92 -26.37 10.51
N VAL A 156 5.21 -26.09 10.65
CA VAL A 156 5.72 -24.89 11.31
C VAL A 156 6.27 -23.93 10.26
N ILE A 157 5.95 -22.65 10.41
CA ILE A 157 6.49 -21.60 9.56
C ILE A 157 7.90 -21.25 10.04
N ILE A 158 8.88 -21.37 9.15
CA ILE A 158 10.29 -21.09 9.45
C ILE A 158 10.63 -19.65 9.10
N ASP A 159 10.18 -19.20 7.93
CA ASP A 159 10.48 -17.86 7.41
C ASP A 159 9.36 -17.38 6.48
N SER A 160 9.33 -16.09 6.17
CA SER A 160 8.43 -15.49 5.18
C SER A 160 9.19 -14.57 4.25
N LYS A 161 9.17 -14.85 2.95
CA LYS A 161 9.86 -14.06 1.92
C LYS A 161 8.92 -13.79 0.77
N GLU A 162 8.82 -12.52 0.37
CA GLU A 162 8.09 -12.10 -0.84
C GLU A 162 6.63 -12.61 -0.89
N GLY A 163 5.97 -12.69 0.26
CA GLY A 163 4.58 -13.17 0.37
C GLY A 163 4.41 -14.69 0.37
N VAL A 164 5.51 -15.46 0.34
CA VAL A 164 5.51 -16.92 0.47
C VAL A 164 6.08 -17.31 1.83
N VAL A 165 5.38 -18.18 2.56
CA VAL A 165 5.87 -18.75 3.82
C VAL A 165 6.64 -20.03 3.54
N GLN A 166 7.85 -20.13 4.11
CA GLN A 166 8.64 -21.35 4.07
C GLN A 166 8.28 -22.20 5.27
N VAL A 167 7.87 -23.44 5.01
CA VAL A 167 7.37 -24.35 6.04
C VAL A 167 8.10 -25.67 6.02
N SER A 168 8.12 -26.32 7.18
CA SER A 168 8.52 -27.71 7.32
C SER A 168 7.51 -28.44 8.19
N ARG A 169 7.46 -29.76 8.06
CA ARG A 169 6.56 -30.60 8.85
C ARG A 169 6.90 -30.44 10.34
N LEU A 170 5.86 -30.32 11.17
CA LEU A 170 6.06 -30.25 12.63
C LEU A 170 6.53 -31.59 13.19
N TYR A 171 6.05 -32.69 12.60
CA TYR A 171 6.37 -34.06 12.98
C TYR A 171 6.95 -34.81 11.78
N GLU A 172 7.96 -35.64 12.01
CA GLU A 172 8.60 -36.42 10.96
C GLU A 172 7.69 -37.58 10.52
N ASN A 173 6.88 -38.13 11.45
CA ASN A 173 5.96 -39.25 11.22
C ASN A 173 4.65 -39.08 12.02
N ASP A 174 3.53 -39.60 11.48
CA ASP A 174 2.20 -39.55 12.11
C ASP A 174 2.13 -40.22 13.50
N GLN A 175 3.07 -41.12 13.81
CA GLN A 175 3.18 -41.79 15.11
C GLN A 175 3.55 -40.83 16.25
N GLU A 176 4.28 -39.74 15.97
CA GLU A 176 4.61 -38.73 17.00
C GLU A 176 3.45 -37.80 17.31
N LYS A 177 2.52 -37.64 16.36
CA LYS A 177 1.30 -36.83 16.52
C LYS A 177 0.32 -37.43 17.52
N GLU A 178 0.33 -38.76 17.73
CA GLU A 178 -0.55 -39.46 18.68
C GLU A 178 0.00 -39.51 20.12
N MET A 179 1.26 -39.10 20.35
CA MET A 179 1.90 -39.12 21.67
C MET A 179 1.75 -37.81 22.47
N VAL A 180 1.05 -36.81 21.92
CA VAL A 180 0.82 -35.47 22.51
C VAL A 180 -0.67 -35.24 22.67
#